data_AF-A0A7Y1SPW9-F1
#
_entry.id   AF-A0A7Y1SPW9-F1
#
_cell.length_a   1.000
_cell.length_b   1.000
_cell.length_c   1.000
_cell.angle_alpha   90.00
_cell.angle_beta   90.00
_cell.angle_gamma   90.00
#
_symmetry.space_group_name_H-M   'P 1'
#
loop_
_entity.id
_entity.type
_entity.pdbx_description
1 polymer ?
#
loop_
_entity_poly.entity_id
_entity_poly.type
_entity_poly.pdbx_seq_one_letter_code
_entity_poly.pdbx_strand_id
1 'polypeptide(L)'
;MTRMTRSEDGLTLTELMVALFLLVVVSAVFLPSLVSGMRATTQISNVARSNDDARLTLQRIDREVRAAEQICNPTPGNVSDSLRFITRAYTSVSTATGTQDITYQVNGTDLEKSRDNGSTWQPVVGGIVNATVVDDQYNAQVGRALGTVGVPMFTTQGLPVSSSTSTSVVALPSYGKVITIRLWVDESPTDNISPIMLTTELSGRNIWTPNGPACSP
;
A
#
# COMPACT_ATOMS: atom_id res chain seq x y z
N MET A 1 -51.67 -54.30 -7.82
CA MET A 1 -51.64 -52.83 -7.99
C MET A 1 -52.03 -52.19 -6.67
N THR A 2 -51.06 -51.87 -5.83
CA THR A 2 -51.29 -51.35 -4.48
C THR A 2 -51.24 -49.83 -4.55
N ARG A 3 -52.40 -49.19 -4.44
CA ARG A 3 -52.55 -47.74 -4.48
C ARG A 3 -52.04 -47.20 -3.14
N MET A 4 -50.84 -46.59 -3.13
CA MET A 4 -50.38 -45.78 -2.00
C MET A 4 -51.28 -44.54 -1.93
N THR A 5 -52.28 -44.57 -1.07
CA THR A 5 -52.98 -43.37 -0.63
C THR A 5 -52.00 -42.58 0.23
N ARG A 6 -51.38 -41.57 -0.36
CA ARG A 6 -50.60 -40.57 0.35
C ARG A 6 -51.55 -39.91 1.35
N SER A 7 -51.30 -40.08 2.64
CA SER A 7 -52.03 -39.35 3.69
C SER A 7 -51.73 -37.87 3.49
N GLU A 8 -52.71 -37.13 2.98
CA GLU A 8 -52.69 -35.66 2.95
C GLU A 8 -53.27 -35.16 4.28
N ASP A 9 -52.56 -35.44 5.37
CA ASP A 9 -52.92 -34.90 6.67
C ASP A 9 -52.48 -33.43 6.72
N GLY A 10 -53.46 -32.51 6.77
CA GLY A 10 -53.23 -31.08 6.87
C GLY A 10 -52.59 -30.70 8.20
N LEU A 11 -51.70 -29.70 8.19
CA LEU A 11 -51.04 -29.19 9.39
C LEU A 11 -52.05 -28.56 10.35
N THR A 12 -51.98 -28.96 11.63
CA THR A 12 -52.78 -28.30 12.68
C THR A 12 -52.20 -26.92 13.01
N LEU A 13 -53.05 -25.97 13.41
CA LEU A 13 -52.61 -24.61 13.75
C LEU A 13 -51.58 -24.62 14.89
N THR A 14 -51.75 -25.51 15.87
CA THR A 14 -50.82 -25.73 16.98
C THR A 14 -49.46 -26.22 16.51
N GLU A 15 -49.42 -27.14 15.55
CA GLU A 15 -48.17 -27.70 15.01
C GLU A 15 -47.41 -26.65 14.19
N LEU A 16 -48.12 -25.79 13.46
CA LEU A 16 -47.55 -24.65 12.77
C LEU A 16 -46.96 -23.62 13.76
N MET A 17 -47.63 -23.35 14.89
CA MET A 17 -47.09 -22.46 15.93
C MET A 17 -45.81 -23.02 16.57
N VAL A 18 -45.79 -24.32 16.87
CA VAL A 18 -44.60 -24.99 17.43
C VAL A 18 -43.47 -25.01 16.41
N ALA A 19 -43.75 -25.30 15.14
CA ALA A 19 -42.76 -25.27 14.07
C ALA A 19 -42.15 -23.87 13.89
N LEU A 20 -42.97 -22.81 13.92
CA LEU A 20 -42.49 -21.43 13.84
C LEU A 20 -41.67 -21.04 15.07
N PHE A 21 -42.08 -21.44 16.27
CA PHE A 21 -41.31 -21.17 17.49
C PHE A 21 -39.95 -21.86 17.45
N LEU A 22 -39.90 -23.13 17.05
CA LEU A 22 -38.65 -23.87 16.87
C LEU A 22 -37.78 -23.23 15.79
N LEU A 23 -38.35 -22.81 14.67
CA LEU A 23 -37.62 -22.11 13.61
C LEU A 23 -36.98 -20.82 14.12
N VAL A 24 -37.68 -20.03 14.93
CA VAL A 24 -37.13 -18.79 15.52
C VAL A 24 -35.96 -19.11 16.45
N VAL A 25 -36.10 -20.10 17.34
CA VAL A 25 -35.03 -20.51 18.27
C VAL A 25 -33.80 -21.01 17.51
N VAL A 26 -34.00 -21.87 16.50
CA VAL A 26 -32.92 -22.37 15.65
C VAL A 26 -32.27 -21.19 14.91
N SER A 27 -33.05 -20.34 14.24
CA SER A 27 -32.53 -19.19 13.50
C SER A 27 -31.72 -18.24 14.40
N ALA A 28 -32.16 -18.00 15.63
CA ALA A 28 -31.45 -17.15 16.58
C ALA A 28 -30.05 -17.67 16.94
N VAL A 29 -29.83 -18.99 16.92
CA VAL A 29 -28.51 -19.60 17.18
C VAL A 29 -27.65 -19.62 15.92
N PHE A 30 -28.24 -19.94 14.76
CA PHE A 30 -27.47 -20.15 13.52
C PHE A 30 -27.14 -18.85 12.77
N LEU A 31 -28.02 -17.85 12.78
CA LEU A 31 -27.81 -16.59 12.05
C LEU A 31 -26.56 -15.82 12.53
N PRO A 32 -26.28 -15.68 13.83
CA PRO A 32 -25.06 -15.02 14.30
C PRO A 32 -23.78 -15.70 13.79
N SER A 33 -23.74 -17.04 13.77
CA SER A 33 -22.60 -17.79 13.26
C SER A 33 -22.39 -17.56 11.76
N LEU A 34 -23.47 -17.54 10.98
CA LEU A 34 -23.40 -17.24 9.55
C LEU A 34 -22.90 -15.81 9.31
N VAL A 35 -23.43 -14.82 10.03
CA VAL A 35 -22.99 -13.42 9.93
C VAL A 35 -21.53 -13.27 10.32
N SER A 36 -21.08 -13.97 11.37
CA SER A 36 -19.67 -13.98 11.79
C SER A 36 -18.78 -14.57 10.70
N GLY A 37 -19.16 -15.69 10.08
CA GLY A 37 -18.42 -16.30 8.96
C GLY A 37 -18.36 -15.41 7.72
N MET A 38 -19.46 -14.73 7.37
CA MET A 38 -19.48 -13.76 6.27
C MET A 38 -18.53 -12.59 6.52
N ARG A 39 -18.56 -12.01 7.74
CA ARG A 39 -17.65 -10.92 8.11
C ARG A 39 -16.18 -11.33 8.03
N ALA A 40 -15.83 -12.51 8.56
CA ALA A 40 -14.48 -13.04 8.48
C ALA A 40 -14.01 -13.22 7.03
N THR A 41 -14.90 -13.71 6.16
CA THR A 41 -14.58 -13.90 4.73
C THR A 41 -14.34 -12.57 4.01
N THR A 42 -15.17 -11.55 4.29
CA THR A 42 -14.97 -10.20 3.73
C THR A 42 -13.65 -9.61 4.20
N GLN A 43 -13.34 -9.75 5.49
CA GLN A 43 -12.09 -9.25 6.07
C GLN A 43 -10.86 -9.90 5.40
N ILE A 44 -10.86 -11.23 5.25
CA ILE A 44 -9.79 -11.95 4.55
C ILE A 44 -9.65 -11.48 3.08
N SER A 45 -10.78 -11.25 2.41
CA SER A 45 -10.79 -10.81 1.01
C SER A 45 -10.20 -9.40 0.84
N ASN A 46 -10.51 -8.49 1.77
CA ASN A 46 -9.97 -7.13 1.79
C ASN A 46 -8.44 -7.16 2.00
N VAL A 47 -7.97 -7.86 3.04
CA VAL A 47 -6.53 -8.01 3.30
C VAL A 47 -5.78 -8.63 2.11
N ALA A 48 -6.37 -9.64 1.46
CA ALA A 48 -5.78 -10.25 0.27
C ALA A 48 -5.64 -9.23 -0.88
N ARG A 49 -6.70 -8.45 -1.14
CA ARG A 49 -6.71 -7.43 -2.19
C ARG A 49 -5.69 -6.32 -1.91
N SER A 50 -5.68 -5.80 -0.68
CA SER A 50 -4.73 -4.78 -0.23
C SER A 50 -3.27 -5.24 -0.41
N ASN A 51 -2.98 -6.51 -0.13
CA ASN A 51 -1.66 -7.10 -0.34
C ASN A 51 -1.28 -7.17 -1.83
N ASP A 52 -2.21 -7.60 -2.69
CA ASP A 52 -1.96 -7.67 -4.13
C ASP A 52 -1.75 -6.26 -4.72
N ASP A 53 -2.55 -5.27 -4.31
CA ASP A 53 -2.39 -3.87 -4.71
C ASP A 53 -1.04 -3.30 -4.26
N ALA A 54 -0.61 -3.61 -3.03
CA ALA A 54 0.69 -3.19 -2.51
C ALA A 54 1.86 -3.84 -3.28
N ARG A 55 1.76 -5.13 -3.62
CA ARG A 55 2.75 -5.84 -4.43
C ARG A 55 2.84 -5.29 -5.85
N LEU A 56 1.70 -5.06 -6.51
CA LEU A 56 1.65 -4.45 -7.84
C LEU A 56 2.26 -3.05 -7.82
N THR A 57 1.99 -2.29 -6.77
CA THR A 57 2.57 -0.96 -6.56
C THR A 57 4.09 -1.02 -6.41
N LEU A 58 4.63 -1.96 -5.62
CA LEU A 58 6.07 -2.14 -5.50
C LEU A 58 6.72 -2.55 -6.82
N GLN A 59 6.10 -3.47 -7.58
CA GLN A 59 6.61 -3.86 -8.90
C GLN A 59 6.62 -2.68 -9.87
N ARG A 60 5.61 -1.82 -9.79
CA ARG A 60 5.54 -0.59 -10.57
C ARG A 60 6.67 0.37 -10.20
N ILE A 61 6.85 0.65 -8.90
CA ILE A 61 7.93 1.53 -8.43
C ILE A 61 9.29 0.94 -8.81
N ASP A 62 9.50 -0.37 -8.67
CA ASP A 62 10.73 -1.05 -9.11
C ASP A 62 11.03 -0.79 -10.58
N ARG A 63 10.06 -1.01 -11.46
CA ARG A 63 10.22 -0.77 -12.89
C ARG A 63 10.55 0.69 -13.20
N GLU A 64 9.87 1.63 -12.55
CA GLU A 64 10.04 3.06 -12.79
C GLU A 64 11.38 3.58 -12.24
N VAL A 65 11.78 3.15 -11.05
CA VAL A 65 13.08 3.46 -10.44
C VAL A 65 14.23 2.87 -11.26
N ARG A 66 14.07 1.68 -11.84
CA ARG A 66 15.09 1.10 -12.74
C ARG A 66 15.23 1.86 -14.05
N ALA A 67 14.17 2.54 -14.49
CA ALA A 67 14.19 3.42 -15.66
C ALA A 67 14.65 4.84 -15.33
N ALA A 68 14.79 5.18 -14.05
CA ALA A 68 15.25 6.48 -13.62
C ALA A 68 16.67 6.76 -14.11
N GLU A 69 16.89 8.00 -14.54
CA GLU A 69 18.21 8.52 -14.87
C GLU A 69 18.86 9.17 -13.64
N GLN A 70 18.04 9.76 -12.77
CA GLN A 70 18.47 10.51 -11.59
C GLN A 70 17.44 10.40 -10.46
N ILE A 71 17.91 10.29 -9.22
CA ILE A 71 17.08 10.34 -8.00
C ILE A 71 17.25 11.72 -7.36
N CYS A 72 16.14 12.39 -7.08
CA CYS A 72 16.11 13.72 -6.48
C CYS A 72 15.84 13.69 -4.97
N ASN A 73 14.98 12.77 -4.53
CA ASN A 73 14.64 12.59 -3.12
C ASN A 73 14.32 11.11 -2.87
N PRO A 74 14.75 10.49 -1.76
CA PRO A 74 15.67 11.00 -0.74
C PRO A 74 17.09 11.24 -1.29
N THR A 75 17.75 12.30 -0.81
CA THR A 75 19.18 12.52 -1.09
C THR A 75 20.04 11.39 -0.51
N PRO A 76 21.22 11.06 -1.07
CA PRO A 76 22.00 9.90 -0.66
C PRO A 76 22.29 9.89 0.85
N GLY A 77 22.02 8.76 1.50
CA GLY A 77 22.20 8.59 2.94
C GLY A 77 21.09 9.18 3.79
N ASN A 78 20.02 9.68 3.17
CA ASN A 78 18.86 10.24 3.87
C ASN A 78 17.62 9.35 3.68
N VAL A 79 16.61 9.70 4.46
CA VAL A 79 15.33 9.02 4.53
C VAL A 79 14.22 10.02 4.23
N SER A 80 13.13 9.58 3.59
CA SER A 80 11.99 10.45 3.28
C SER A 80 10.71 9.63 3.07
N ASP A 81 9.56 10.28 3.24
CA ASP A 81 8.24 9.76 2.85
C ASP A 81 7.90 10.03 1.38
N SER A 82 8.77 10.75 0.68
CA SER A 82 8.63 10.93 -0.76
C SER A 82 9.83 10.40 -1.53
N LEU A 83 9.55 9.88 -2.72
CA LEU A 83 10.54 9.41 -3.68
C LEU A 83 10.32 10.21 -4.96
N ARG A 84 11.26 11.10 -5.28
CA ARG A 84 11.25 11.88 -6.52
C ARG A 84 12.40 11.45 -7.39
N PHE A 85 12.13 11.15 -8.65
CA PHE A 85 13.15 10.80 -9.63
C PHE A 85 12.73 11.20 -11.03
N ILE A 86 13.74 11.34 -11.88
CA ILE A 86 13.60 11.76 -13.25
C ILE A 86 13.82 10.53 -14.16
N THR A 87 12.90 10.28 -15.08
CA THR A 87 12.97 9.19 -16.06
C THR A 87 12.79 9.70 -17.48
N ARG A 88 13.19 8.93 -18.48
CA ARG A 88 12.85 9.21 -19.88
C ARG A 88 11.38 8.92 -20.15
N ALA A 89 10.71 9.84 -20.84
CA ALA A 89 9.38 9.63 -21.39
C ALA A 89 9.52 9.01 -22.79
N TYR A 90 8.80 7.91 -23.02
CA TYR A 90 8.72 7.24 -24.31
C TYR A 90 7.28 7.32 -24.82
N THR A 91 7.04 8.00 -25.93
CA THR A 91 5.73 7.92 -26.63
C THR A 91 5.68 6.77 -27.65
N SER A 92 6.82 6.12 -27.91
CA SER A 92 6.96 4.96 -28.79
C SER A 92 8.16 4.09 -28.35
N VAL A 93 8.22 2.84 -28.85
CA VAL A 93 9.15 1.79 -28.39
C VAL A 93 10.64 2.16 -28.58
N SER A 94 10.96 3.13 -29.45
CA SER A 94 12.34 3.43 -29.84
C SER A 94 12.79 4.89 -29.66
N THR A 95 11.89 5.83 -29.39
CA THR A 95 12.23 7.27 -29.36
C THR A 95 11.76 7.89 -28.06
N ALA A 96 12.72 8.36 -27.26
CA ALA A 96 12.43 9.18 -26.08
C ALA A 96 11.94 10.55 -26.55
N THR A 97 10.79 10.96 -26.04
CA THR A 97 10.07 12.18 -26.46
C THR A 97 10.35 13.34 -25.51
N GLY A 98 10.96 13.05 -24.36
CA GLY A 98 11.33 14.02 -23.35
C GLY A 98 11.67 13.34 -22.02
N THR A 99 11.62 14.13 -20.96
CA THR A 99 11.88 13.72 -19.59
C THR A 99 10.58 13.79 -18.78
N GLN A 100 10.39 12.87 -17.84
CA GLN A 100 9.25 12.81 -16.95
C GLN A 100 9.73 12.87 -15.49
N ASP A 101 9.10 13.75 -14.71
CA ASP A 101 9.36 13.90 -13.28
C ASP A 101 8.32 13.11 -12.49
N ILE A 102 8.76 12.01 -11.88
CA ILE A 102 7.89 11.13 -11.12
C ILE A 102 8.14 11.34 -9.65
N THR A 103 7.06 11.67 -8.93
CA THR A 103 7.08 11.82 -7.48
C THR A 103 6.09 10.85 -6.87
N TYR A 104 6.55 10.05 -5.92
CA TYR A 104 5.72 9.31 -4.98
C TYR A 104 5.74 10.02 -3.64
N GLN A 105 4.59 10.13 -2.99
CA GLN A 105 4.51 10.67 -1.63
C GLN A 105 3.41 9.99 -0.84
N VAL A 106 3.56 9.93 0.47
CA VAL A 106 2.47 9.56 1.36
C VAL A 106 1.67 10.80 1.73
N ASN A 107 0.36 10.76 1.49
CA ASN A 107 -0.58 11.79 1.88
C ASN A 107 -1.67 11.15 2.76
N GLY A 108 -1.58 11.37 4.08
CA GLY A 108 -2.42 10.65 5.04
C GLY A 108 -2.15 9.13 5.00
N THR A 109 -3.16 8.35 4.59
CA THR A 109 -3.07 6.89 4.45
C THR A 109 -2.87 6.43 3.01
N ASP A 110 -2.76 7.34 2.04
CA ASP A 110 -2.62 6.98 0.64
C ASP A 110 -1.21 7.25 0.13
N LEU A 111 -0.65 6.29 -0.61
CA LEU A 111 0.52 6.52 -1.45
C LEU A 111 0.03 7.10 -2.77
N GLU A 112 0.39 8.35 -3.02
CA GLU A 112 0.05 9.06 -4.24
C GLU A 112 1.24 9.11 -5.18
N LYS A 113 0.94 9.19 -6.48
CA LYS A 113 1.91 9.40 -7.54
C LYS A 113 1.57 10.66 -8.33
N SER A 114 2.59 11.45 -8.59
CA SER A 114 2.60 12.51 -9.58
C SER A 114 3.53 12.17 -10.74
N ARG A 115 3.20 12.69 -11.92
CA ARG A 115 3.98 12.59 -13.16
C ARG A 115 4.47 13.94 -13.67
N ASP A 116 4.10 15.01 -12.97
CA ASP A 116 4.24 16.40 -13.36
C ASP A 116 4.81 17.22 -12.18
N ASN A 117 5.84 16.68 -11.52
CA ASN A 117 6.52 17.33 -10.38
C ASN A 117 5.57 17.76 -9.24
N GLY A 118 4.57 16.95 -8.92
CA GLY A 118 3.63 17.22 -7.83
C GLY A 118 2.45 18.14 -8.17
N SER A 119 2.24 18.45 -9.46
CA SER A 119 1.09 19.26 -9.89
C SER A 119 -0.22 18.47 -9.89
N THR A 120 -0.17 17.20 -10.28
CA THR A 120 -1.32 16.28 -10.32
C THR A 120 -1.01 15.05 -9.48
N TRP A 121 -1.94 14.63 -8.63
CA TRP A 121 -1.77 13.48 -7.74
C TRP A 121 -2.82 12.41 -8.06
N GLN A 122 -2.35 11.16 -8.13
CA GLN A 122 -3.19 9.99 -8.35
C GLN A 122 -2.91 8.98 -7.24
N PRO A 123 -3.94 8.48 -6.53
CA PRO A 123 -3.75 7.44 -5.53
C PRO A 123 -3.27 6.15 -6.23
N VAL A 124 -2.29 5.49 -5.63
CA VAL A 124 -1.71 4.24 -6.14
C VAL A 124 -2.04 3.06 -5.24
N VAL A 125 -1.93 3.24 -3.93
CA VAL A 125 -2.33 2.26 -2.92
C VAL A 125 -2.77 3.02 -1.66
N GLY A 126 -3.84 2.56 -1.05
CA GLY A 126 -4.34 3.10 0.22
C GLY A 126 -3.96 2.22 1.41
N GLY A 127 -4.31 2.67 2.61
CA GLY A 127 -4.04 1.93 3.85
C GLY A 127 -2.56 1.91 4.23
N ILE A 128 -1.77 2.89 3.78
CA ILE A 128 -0.39 3.06 4.22
C ILE A 128 -0.35 3.44 5.69
N VAL A 129 0.43 2.70 6.46
CA VAL A 129 0.59 2.90 7.91
C VAL A 129 2.01 3.33 8.28
N ASN A 130 2.85 3.58 7.27
CA ASN A 130 4.30 3.80 7.40
C ASN A 130 4.77 5.25 7.18
N ALA A 131 3.90 6.25 7.27
CA ALA A 131 4.34 7.64 7.13
C ALA A 131 5.22 8.04 8.32
N THR A 132 6.33 8.74 8.09
CA THR A 132 7.22 9.28 9.15
C THR A 132 6.45 10.16 10.14
N VAL A 133 5.37 10.79 9.66
CA VAL A 133 4.31 11.38 10.49
C VAL A 133 3.07 10.50 10.41
N VAL A 134 2.94 9.56 11.34
CA VAL A 134 1.66 8.90 11.60
C VAL A 134 0.81 9.88 12.41
N ASP A 135 -0.34 10.29 11.88
CA ASP A 135 -1.30 11.13 12.59
C ASP A 135 -1.56 10.54 14.00
N ASP A 136 -1.56 11.39 15.04
CA ASP A 136 -1.86 10.97 16.41
C ASP A 136 -3.24 10.29 16.53
N GLN A 137 -4.20 10.66 15.68
CA GLN A 137 -5.49 9.98 15.57
C GLN A 137 -5.33 8.54 15.04
N TYR A 138 -4.45 8.32 14.07
CA TYR A 138 -4.16 6.98 13.58
C TYR A 138 -3.43 6.17 14.65
N ASN A 139 -2.39 6.73 15.28
CA ASN A 139 -1.69 6.06 16.38
C ASN A 139 -2.65 5.64 17.51
N ALA A 140 -3.61 6.50 17.87
CA ALA A 140 -4.66 6.17 18.83
C ALA A 140 -5.59 5.04 18.35
N GLN A 141 -5.93 5.01 17.05
CA GLN A 141 -6.80 3.98 16.46
C GLN A 141 -6.15 2.59 16.41
N VAL A 142 -4.84 2.51 16.11
CA VAL A 142 -4.07 1.25 16.15
C VAL A 142 -3.47 0.91 17.52
N GLY A 143 -3.77 1.70 18.58
CA GLY A 143 -3.25 1.46 19.92
C GLY A 143 -1.73 1.65 20.06
N ARG A 144 -1.10 2.37 19.14
CA ARG A 144 0.30 2.82 19.25
C ARG A 144 0.38 4.02 20.20
N ALA A 145 1.51 4.17 20.88
CA ALA A 145 1.73 5.35 21.71
C ALA A 145 1.68 6.62 20.84
N LEU A 146 1.00 7.67 21.32
CA LEU A 146 1.00 8.98 20.66
C LEU A 146 2.44 9.48 20.50
N GLY A 147 2.76 10.06 19.34
CA GLY A 147 4.14 10.44 19.00
C GLY A 147 5.09 9.28 18.65
N THR A 148 4.59 8.07 18.37
CA THR A 148 5.43 7.01 17.77
C THR A 148 5.92 7.48 16.40
N VAL A 149 7.23 7.66 16.26
CA VAL A 149 7.86 8.08 14.99
C VAL A 149 7.68 6.97 13.96
N GLY A 150 7.15 7.30 12.78
CA GLY A 150 7.01 6.35 11.69
C GLY A 150 8.36 5.91 11.12
N VAL A 151 8.40 4.77 10.44
CA VAL A 151 9.60 4.33 9.72
C VAL A 151 9.53 4.92 8.31
N PRO A 152 10.47 5.77 7.89
CA PRO A 152 10.41 6.40 6.58
C PRO A 152 10.28 5.36 5.46
N MET A 153 9.39 5.63 4.52
CA MET A 153 9.06 4.70 3.44
C MET A 153 10.22 4.47 2.47
N PHE A 154 10.99 5.52 2.19
CA PHE A 154 12.10 5.49 1.25
C PHE A 154 13.40 5.82 1.96
N THR A 155 14.38 4.95 1.82
CA THR A 155 15.75 5.25 2.25
C THR A 155 16.69 5.05 1.08
N THR A 156 17.59 6.00 0.87
CA THR A 156 18.65 5.84 -0.11
C THR A 156 19.95 5.58 0.63
N GLN A 157 20.64 4.51 0.25
CA GLN A 157 21.99 4.30 0.74
C GLN A 157 22.91 5.34 0.08
N GLY A 158 24.00 5.68 0.78
CA GLY A 158 24.96 6.67 0.33
C GLY A 158 25.56 7.44 1.49
N LEU A 159 26.72 8.07 1.27
CA LEU A 159 27.27 9.01 2.24
C LEU A 159 26.68 10.39 1.96
N PRO A 160 26.06 11.06 2.96
CA PRO A 160 25.70 12.46 2.82
C PRO A 160 26.99 13.28 2.71
N VAL A 161 27.16 14.02 1.62
CA VAL A 161 28.36 14.84 1.41
C VAL A 161 28.18 16.17 2.16
N SER A 162 28.74 16.25 3.37
CA SER A 162 28.92 17.54 4.03
C SER A 162 30.22 18.18 3.53
N SER A 163 30.14 19.17 2.65
CA SER A 163 31.24 20.11 2.46
C SER A 163 30.69 21.52 2.36
N SER A 164 31.14 22.36 3.29
CA SER A 164 30.69 23.72 3.60
C SER A 164 30.83 24.75 2.47
N THR A 165 31.22 24.38 1.25
CA THR A 165 31.35 25.31 0.14
C THR A 165 31.36 24.55 -1.18
N SER A 166 30.37 24.79 -2.05
CA SER A 166 30.18 24.22 -3.40
C SER A 166 29.86 22.72 -3.50
N THR A 167 28.60 22.44 -3.87
CA THR A 167 28.00 21.13 -4.12
C THR A 167 28.52 20.53 -5.44
N SER A 168 29.58 19.74 -5.38
CA SER A 168 29.94 18.82 -6.46
C SER A 168 29.96 17.40 -5.91
N VAL A 169 28.99 16.60 -6.36
CA VAL A 169 28.75 15.24 -5.88
C VAL A 169 29.78 14.30 -6.49
N VAL A 170 30.80 13.93 -5.71
CA VAL A 170 31.63 12.76 -6.05
C VAL A 170 30.94 11.52 -5.49
N ALA A 171 29.82 11.12 -6.10
CA ALA A 171 29.30 9.79 -5.86
C ALA A 171 30.28 8.82 -6.54
N LEU A 172 31.03 8.06 -5.74
CA LEU A 172 31.53 6.78 -6.23
C LEU A 172 30.31 6.02 -6.80
N PRO A 173 30.37 5.48 -8.02
CA PRO A 173 29.20 5.02 -8.80
C PRO A 173 28.43 3.85 -8.17
N SER A 174 28.73 3.45 -6.93
CA SER A 174 28.10 2.37 -6.18
C SER A 174 27.22 2.85 -5.01
N TYR A 175 27.49 4.00 -4.40
CA TYR A 175 26.94 4.29 -3.06
C TYR A 175 25.53 4.88 -3.06
N GLY A 176 25.12 5.64 -4.09
CA GLY A 176 23.78 6.23 -4.21
C GLY A 176 22.75 5.39 -4.98
N LYS A 177 23.08 4.12 -5.28
CA LYS A 177 22.29 3.29 -6.21
C LYS A 177 21.26 2.40 -5.54
N VAL A 178 21.30 2.26 -4.21
CA VAL A 178 20.38 1.37 -3.50
C VAL A 178 19.28 2.19 -2.84
N ILE A 179 18.04 1.95 -3.25
CA ILE A 179 16.84 2.48 -2.60
C ILE A 179 16.16 1.32 -1.88
N THR A 180 16.00 1.44 -0.57
CA THR A 180 15.14 0.54 0.19
C THR A 180 13.75 1.16 0.27
N ILE A 181 12.73 0.40 -0.10
CA ILE A 181 11.33 0.79 -0.01
C ILE A 181 10.67 -0.10 1.03
N ARG A 182 9.99 0.52 2.00
CA ARG A 182 9.24 -0.15 3.05
C ARG A 182 7.79 0.31 3.01
N LEU A 183 6.90 -0.57 2.55
CA LEU A 183 5.46 -0.35 2.61
C LEU A 183 4.90 -1.14 3.79
N TRP A 184 4.14 -0.46 4.64
CA TRP A 184 3.30 -1.12 5.62
C TRP A 184 1.87 -0.81 5.24
N VAL A 185 1.08 -1.85 5.00
CA VAL A 185 -0.29 -1.69 4.50
C VAL A 185 -1.27 -2.39 5.44
N ASP A 186 -2.32 -1.66 5.77
CA ASP A 186 -3.46 -2.09 6.56
C ASP A 186 -4.72 -1.38 6.05
N GLU A 187 -5.68 -2.15 5.55
CA GLU A 187 -6.96 -1.61 5.06
C GLU A 187 -7.96 -1.36 6.20
N SER A 188 -7.77 -1.98 7.37
CA SER A 188 -8.67 -1.84 8.51
C SER A 188 -7.91 -1.86 9.85
N PRO A 189 -7.39 -0.70 10.30
CA PRO A 189 -6.60 -0.60 11.53
C PRO A 189 -7.33 -1.02 12.82
N THR A 190 -8.66 -1.14 12.76
CA THR A 190 -9.53 -1.53 13.88
C THR A 190 -9.77 -3.04 13.95
N ASP A 191 -9.25 -3.78 12.98
CA ASP A 191 -9.40 -5.22 12.93
C ASP A 191 -8.26 -5.93 13.71
N ASN A 192 -8.42 -7.24 13.97
CA ASN A 192 -7.43 -8.01 14.72
C ASN A 192 -6.30 -8.56 13.83
N ILE A 193 -6.17 -8.09 12.60
CA ILE A 193 -5.15 -8.55 11.65
C ILE A 193 -3.98 -7.57 11.72
N SER A 194 -2.78 -8.11 11.86
CA SER A 194 -1.58 -7.27 11.90
C SER A 194 -1.27 -6.69 10.51
N PRO A 195 -0.83 -5.41 10.44
CA PRO A 195 -0.37 -4.80 9.19
C PRO A 195 0.71 -5.64 8.50
N ILE A 196 0.68 -5.70 7.18
CA ILE A 196 1.67 -6.42 6.39
C ILE A 196 2.80 -5.46 6.04
N MET A 197 4.04 -5.86 6.36
CA MET A 197 5.25 -5.16 5.95
C MET A 197 5.83 -5.79 4.68
N LEU A 198 5.94 -5.00 3.62
CA LEU A 198 6.63 -5.34 2.39
C LEU A 198 7.89 -4.48 2.29
N THR A 199 9.06 -5.13 2.19
CA THR A 199 10.34 -4.46 2.00
C THR A 199 10.98 -4.94 0.71
N THR A 200 11.48 -4.00 -0.09
CA THR A 200 12.29 -4.31 -1.27
C THR A 200 13.50 -3.40 -1.34
N GLU A 201 14.60 -3.93 -1.88
CA GLU A 201 15.82 -3.17 -2.14
C GLU A 201 16.07 -3.12 -3.64
N LEU A 202 16.19 -1.90 -4.15
CA LEU A 202 16.31 -1.62 -5.57
C LEU A 202 17.69 -1.08 -5.85
N SER A 203 18.44 -1.75 -6.72
CA SER A 203 19.72 -1.26 -7.21
C SER A 203 19.57 -0.64 -8.61
N GLY A 204 19.75 0.67 -8.70
CA GLY A 204 19.75 1.44 -9.93
C GLY A 204 21.05 1.29 -10.70
N ARG A 205 21.20 0.18 -11.43
CA ARG A 205 22.42 -0.10 -12.22
C ARG A 205 22.65 0.95 -13.33
N ASN A 206 21.58 1.56 -13.84
CA ASN A 206 21.58 2.55 -14.93
C ASN A 206 21.49 4.02 -14.49
N ILE A 207 21.44 4.31 -13.18
CA ILE A 207 21.44 5.68 -12.67
C ILE A 207 22.89 6.19 -12.80
N TRP A 208 23.16 6.80 -13.95
CA TRP A 208 24.51 7.08 -14.43
C TRP A 208 25.05 8.43 -13.94
N THR A 209 24.17 9.33 -13.49
CA THR A 209 24.57 10.65 -13.03
C THR A 209 24.68 10.68 -11.50
N PRO A 210 25.82 11.10 -10.93
CA PRO A 210 25.83 11.54 -9.53
C PRO A 210 24.77 12.63 -9.40
N ASN A 211 23.85 12.50 -8.44
CA ASN A 211 22.73 13.41 -8.22
C ASN A 211 23.14 14.87 -8.45
N GLY A 212 22.92 15.36 -9.67
CA GLY A 212 23.39 16.68 -10.08
C GLY A 212 22.47 17.75 -9.49
N PRO A 213 22.87 19.03 -9.51
CA PRO A 213 22.03 20.14 -9.07
C PRO A 213 20.73 20.31 -9.90
N ALA A 214 20.49 19.45 -10.90
CA ALA A 214 19.36 19.49 -11.83
C ALA A 214 18.02 18.98 -11.25
N CYS A 215 17.91 18.72 -9.95
CA CYS A 215 16.59 18.57 -9.32
C CYS A 215 15.93 19.93 -9.08
N SER A 216 16.07 20.87 -10.02
CA SER A 216 15.23 22.07 -10.04
C SER A 216 13.81 21.67 -10.40
N PRO A 217 12.78 22.31 -9.82
CA PRO A 217 11.44 22.26 -10.37
C PRO A 217 11.40 22.78 -11.81
#